data_AF-A0A372NMI9-F1
#
_entry.id   AF-A0A372NMI9-F1
#
_cell.length_a   1.000
_cell.length_b   1.000
_cell.length_c   1.000
_cell.angle_alpha   90.00
_cell.angle_beta   90.00
_cell.angle_gamma   90.00
#
_symmetry.space_group_name_H-M   'P 1'
#
loop_
_entity.id
_entity.type
_entity.pdbx_description
1 polymer ?
#
loop_
_entity_poly.entity_id
_entity_poly.type
_entity_poly.pdbx_seq_one_letter_code
_entity_poly.pdbx_strand_id
1 'polypeptide(L)'
;MRTRLFAAVFAGMLVASTGAAKADELIESYGAYIGQDDLYNSNNERLTQPWQVIRQDRANVHRFGVSQPGDDTDSFFASARNRELAERMISHGRIERSAARRLLQGDVRIQVEIWRGADGDYININVD
;
A
#
# COMPACT_ATOMS: atom_id res chain seq x y z
N MET A 1 6.17 74.81 -5.05
CA MET A 1 5.67 74.14 -3.83
C MET A 1 4.26 73.61 -4.10
N ARG A 2 3.95 72.43 -3.51
CA ARG A 2 2.64 71.76 -3.38
C ARG A 2 2.35 70.56 -4.31
N THR A 3 2.92 69.45 -3.85
CA THR A 3 2.50 68.04 -3.89
C THR A 3 0.99 67.80 -4.05
N ARG A 4 0.61 66.73 -4.79
CA ARG A 4 -0.04 65.52 -4.21
C ARG A 4 -0.22 64.42 -5.26
N LEU A 5 0.33 63.24 -4.92
CA LEU A 5 0.11 61.97 -5.59
C LEU A 5 -1.34 61.49 -5.38
N PHE A 6 -1.95 60.91 -6.40
CA PHE A 6 -3.13 60.05 -6.26
C PHE A 6 -2.72 58.62 -6.59
N ALA A 7 -2.62 57.79 -5.54
CA ALA A 7 -2.48 56.34 -5.65
C ALA A 7 -3.87 55.73 -5.68
N ALA A 8 -4.23 55.02 -6.76
CA ALA A 8 -5.42 54.19 -6.82
C ALA A 8 -5.08 52.79 -6.28
N VAL A 9 -5.73 52.42 -5.18
CA VAL A 9 -5.59 51.12 -4.52
C VAL A 9 -6.37 50.08 -5.32
N PHE A 10 -5.67 49.12 -5.93
CA PHE A 10 -6.27 47.88 -6.43
C PHE A 10 -6.49 46.95 -5.23
N ALA A 11 -7.74 46.77 -4.81
CA ALA A 11 -8.12 45.73 -3.86
C ALA A 11 -8.35 44.41 -4.62
N GLY A 12 -7.31 43.57 -4.70
CA GLY A 12 -7.40 42.22 -5.25
C GLY A 12 -8.03 41.27 -4.22
N MET A 13 -9.24 40.78 -4.50
CA MET A 13 -9.88 39.73 -3.70
C MET A 13 -9.25 38.38 -4.05
N LEU A 14 -8.28 37.93 -3.24
CA LEU A 14 -7.72 36.59 -3.33
C LEU A 14 -8.74 35.58 -2.77
N VAL A 15 -9.53 34.96 -3.65
CA VAL A 15 -10.26 33.74 -3.29
C VAL A 15 -9.27 32.59 -3.33
N ALA A 16 -8.59 32.35 -2.21
CA ALA A 16 -7.81 31.14 -2.02
C ALA A 16 -8.80 29.98 -1.80
N SER A 17 -9.15 29.26 -2.87
CA SER A 17 -9.83 27.97 -2.76
C SER A 17 -8.82 26.94 -2.24
N THR A 18 -8.57 26.96 -0.94
CA THR A 18 -7.81 25.89 -0.26
C THR A 18 -8.72 24.67 -0.15
N GLY A 19 -8.82 23.89 -1.22
CA GLY A 19 -9.24 22.50 -1.07
C GLY A 19 -8.26 21.85 -0.10
N ALA A 20 -8.72 21.49 1.10
CA ALA A 20 -7.89 20.80 2.07
C ALA A 20 -7.42 19.49 1.44
N ALA A 21 -6.12 19.38 1.15
CA ALA A 21 -5.54 18.09 0.78
C ALA A 21 -5.79 17.14 1.96
N LYS A 22 -6.63 16.12 1.73
CA LYS A 22 -6.81 15.04 2.68
C LYS A 22 -5.53 14.21 2.64
N ALA A 23 -4.87 14.09 3.79
CA ALA A 23 -3.76 13.15 3.93
C ALA A 23 -4.29 11.73 3.76
N ASP A 24 -3.48 10.86 3.17
CA ASP A 24 -3.78 9.44 3.06
C ASP A 24 -3.93 8.83 4.46
N GLU A 25 -4.88 7.92 4.61
CA GLU A 25 -5.22 7.29 5.89
C GLU A 25 -4.62 5.88 5.96
N LEU A 26 -3.82 5.60 7.00
CA LEU A 26 -3.37 4.23 7.27
C LEU A 26 -4.57 3.41 7.75
N ILE A 27 -4.97 2.41 6.96
CA ILE A 27 -6.08 1.50 7.29
C ILE A 27 -5.62 0.46 8.30
N GLU A 28 -4.52 -0.22 7.97
CA GLU A 28 -4.00 -1.34 8.74
C GLU A 28 -2.53 -1.60 8.35
N SER A 29 -1.77 -2.20 9.26
CA SER A 29 -0.42 -2.67 9.00
C SER A 29 -0.21 -4.04 9.64
N TYR A 30 0.53 -4.92 8.98
CA TYR A 30 0.82 -6.26 9.51
C TYR A 30 2.24 -6.70 9.13
N GLY A 31 2.86 -7.48 10.03
CA GLY A 31 4.10 -8.20 9.76
C GLY A 31 3.81 -9.62 9.27
N ALA A 32 4.58 -10.10 8.29
CA ALA A 32 4.48 -11.47 7.79
C ALA A 32 5.85 -12.04 7.42
N TYR A 33 6.02 -13.34 7.60
CA TYR A 33 7.14 -14.12 7.09
C TYR A 33 6.70 -14.86 5.84
N ILE A 34 7.26 -14.46 4.70
CA ILE A 34 7.03 -15.12 3.42
C ILE A 34 7.86 -16.39 3.38
N GLY A 35 7.20 -17.54 3.53
CA GLY A 35 7.80 -18.86 3.44
C GLY A 35 7.81 -19.40 2.01
N GLN A 36 8.33 -20.61 1.84
CA GLN A 36 8.37 -21.27 0.52
C GLN A 36 6.97 -21.62 0.00
N ASP A 37 6.02 -21.92 0.88
CA ASP A 37 4.64 -22.26 0.51
C ASP A 37 3.86 -21.07 -0.08
N ASP A 38 4.32 -19.84 0.18
CA ASP A 38 3.72 -18.61 -0.36
C ASP A 38 4.18 -18.29 -1.78
N LEU A 39 5.18 -19.03 -2.28
CA LEU A 39 5.76 -18.81 -3.61
C LEU A 39 5.06 -19.62 -4.69
N TYR A 40 4.05 -20.42 -4.36
CA TYR A 40 3.36 -21.30 -5.31
C TYR A 40 1.85 -21.14 -5.22
N ASN A 41 1.17 -21.17 -6.37
CA ASN A 41 -0.29 -21.20 -6.38
C ASN A 41 -0.82 -22.61 -6.03
N SER A 42 -2.15 -22.76 -5.99
CA SER A 42 -2.80 -24.05 -5.71
C SER A 42 -2.55 -25.14 -6.76
N ASN A 43 -2.01 -24.80 -7.93
CA ASN A 43 -1.58 -25.75 -8.96
C ASN A 43 -0.08 -26.09 -8.86
N ASN A 44 0.59 -25.64 -7.78
CA ASN A 44 2.02 -25.79 -7.55
C ASN A 44 2.90 -25.07 -8.60
N GLU A 45 2.39 -24.01 -9.22
CA GLU A 45 3.12 -23.18 -10.17
C GLU A 45 3.80 -22.01 -9.45
N ARG A 46 5.08 -21.77 -9.78
CA ARG A 46 5.88 -20.71 -9.17
C ARG A 46 5.33 -19.33 -9.52
N LEU A 47 5.08 -18.54 -8.49
CA LEU A 47 4.66 -17.15 -8.61
C LEU A 47 5.85 -16.27 -9.03
N THR A 48 5.57 -15.31 -9.91
CA THR A 48 6.60 -14.49 -10.56
C THR A 48 6.44 -13.00 -10.29
N GLN A 49 5.33 -12.59 -9.68
CA GLN A 49 5.05 -11.21 -9.34
C GLN A 49 4.80 -11.01 -7.84
N PRO A 50 5.29 -9.90 -7.23
CA PRO A 50 5.12 -9.64 -5.80
C PRO A 50 3.67 -9.70 -5.32
N TRP A 51 2.74 -9.18 -6.11
CA TRP A 51 1.31 -9.19 -5.75
C TRP A 51 0.73 -10.60 -5.67
N GLN A 52 1.27 -11.54 -6.45
CA GLN A 52 0.82 -12.93 -6.42
C GLN A 52 1.21 -13.56 -5.09
N VAL A 53 2.44 -13.33 -4.63
CA VAL A 53 2.95 -13.85 -3.36
C VAL A 53 2.14 -13.27 -2.19
N ILE A 54 1.91 -11.95 -2.14
CA ILE A 54 1.07 -11.35 -1.09
C ILE A 54 -0.35 -11.93 -1.10
N ARG A 55 -0.94 -12.13 -2.30
CA ARG A 55 -2.26 -12.73 -2.42
C ARG A 55 -2.28 -14.18 -1.91
N GLN A 56 -1.26 -14.96 -2.25
CA GLN A 56 -1.14 -16.37 -1.86
C GLN A 56 -0.93 -16.49 -0.35
N ASP A 57 0.03 -15.74 0.20
CA ASP A 57 0.30 -15.65 1.64
C ASP A 57 -0.97 -15.28 2.44
N ARG A 58 -1.69 -14.22 2.03
CA ARG A 58 -2.94 -13.85 2.71
C ARG A 58 -4.09 -14.86 2.47
N ALA A 59 -4.06 -15.64 1.40
CA ALA A 59 -4.98 -16.76 1.22
C ALA A 59 -4.59 -17.94 2.13
N ASN A 60 -3.31 -18.22 2.30
CA ASN A 60 -2.78 -19.23 3.21
C ASN A 60 -3.28 -18.94 4.64
N VAL A 61 -3.11 -17.71 5.12
CA VAL A 61 -3.57 -17.31 6.46
C VAL A 61 -5.09 -17.40 6.59
N HIS A 62 -5.85 -16.71 5.73
CA HIS A 62 -7.28 -16.46 5.97
C HIS A 62 -8.23 -17.51 5.39
N ARG A 63 -7.80 -18.28 4.38
CA ARG A 63 -8.62 -19.31 3.74
C ARG A 63 -8.18 -20.72 4.13
N PHE A 64 -6.87 -20.94 4.22
CA PHE A 64 -6.31 -22.29 4.43
C PHE A 64 -5.85 -22.54 5.87
N GLY A 65 -5.76 -21.50 6.71
CA GLY A 65 -5.30 -21.62 8.10
C GLY A 65 -3.82 -21.96 8.21
N VAL A 66 -3.03 -21.62 7.19
CA VAL A 66 -1.59 -21.82 7.11
C VAL A 66 -0.91 -20.48 7.34
N SER A 67 -0.19 -20.35 8.45
CA SER A 67 0.58 -19.15 8.80
C SER A 67 1.91 -19.56 9.42
N GLN A 68 2.87 -18.64 9.45
CA GLN A 68 4.20 -18.88 10.02
C GLN A 68 4.28 -18.37 11.47
N PRO A 69 5.20 -18.90 12.29
CA PRO A 69 5.40 -18.40 13.65
C PRO A 69 5.80 -16.91 13.68
N GLY A 70 4.98 -16.11 14.37
CA GLY A 70 5.19 -14.67 14.48
C GLY A 70 4.71 -13.87 13.26
N ASP A 71 3.79 -14.43 12.47
CA ASP A 71 2.95 -13.67 11.54
C ASP A 71 1.82 -12.97 12.28
N ASP A 72 1.55 -11.74 11.87
CA ASP A 72 0.35 -11.03 12.25
C ASP A 72 -0.81 -11.44 11.33
N THR A 73 -2.01 -11.51 11.91
CA THR A 73 -3.25 -11.52 11.14
C THR A 73 -3.65 -10.10 10.76
N ASP A 74 -4.41 -9.96 9.68
CA ASP A 74 -4.95 -8.68 9.23
C ASP A 74 -6.46 -8.77 8.93
N SER A 75 -7.20 -7.69 9.18
CA SER A 75 -8.64 -7.62 8.90
C SER A 75 -8.94 -7.34 7.43
N PHE A 76 -8.06 -6.60 6.75
CA PHE A 76 -8.26 -6.15 5.38
C PHE A 76 -8.32 -7.31 4.38
N PHE A 77 -7.34 -8.21 4.39
CA PHE A 77 -7.23 -9.35 3.48
C PHE A 77 -7.97 -10.59 3.96
N ALA A 78 -8.67 -10.55 5.10
CA ALA A 78 -9.67 -11.57 5.44
C ALA A 78 -10.73 -11.71 4.31
N SER A 79 -11.05 -10.60 3.64
CA SER A 79 -11.93 -10.54 2.48
C SER A 79 -11.25 -11.05 1.20
N ALA A 80 -11.87 -12.05 0.55
CA ALA A 80 -11.41 -12.54 -0.76
C ALA A 80 -11.39 -11.43 -1.82
N ARG A 81 -12.39 -10.54 -1.81
CA ARG A 81 -12.46 -9.39 -2.73
C ARG A 81 -11.29 -8.43 -2.55
N ASN A 82 -10.80 -8.23 -1.33
CA ASN A 82 -9.65 -7.36 -1.09
C ASN A 82 -8.35 -8.01 -1.57
N ARG A 83 -8.21 -9.34 -1.44
CA ARG A 83 -7.09 -10.09 -2.01
C ARG A 83 -7.02 -9.96 -3.54
N GLU A 84 -8.15 -9.89 -4.23
CA GLU A 84 -8.22 -9.64 -5.67
C GLU A 84 -7.68 -8.25 -6.07
N LEU A 85 -7.70 -7.27 -5.18
CA LEU A 85 -7.20 -5.92 -5.44
C LEU A 85 -5.67 -5.79 -5.32
N ALA A 86 -4.97 -6.80 -4.79
CA ALA A 86 -3.54 -6.72 -4.46
C ALA A 86 -2.64 -6.24 -5.61
N GLU A 87 -2.89 -6.67 -6.85
CA GLU A 87 -2.14 -6.22 -8.04
C GLU A 87 -2.23 -4.70 -8.22
N ARG A 88 -3.46 -4.18 -8.21
CA ARG A 88 -3.71 -2.74 -8.30
C ARG A 88 -3.12 -2.00 -7.11
N MET A 89 -3.31 -2.51 -5.90
CA MET A 89 -2.84 -1.82 -4.69
C MET A 89 -1.32 -1.69 -4.64
N ILE A 90 -0.60 -2.73 -5.05
CA ILE A 90 0.87 -2.71 -5.15
C ILE A 90 1.33 -1.82 -6.31
N SER A 91 0.61 -1.79 -7.43
CA SER A 91 0.96 -0.91 -8.56
C SER A 91 0.81 0.58 -8.21
N HIS A 92 -0.08 0.93 -7.27
CA HIS A 92 -0.30 2.31 -6.80
C HIS A 92 0.51 2.66 -5.55
N GLY A 93 1.09 1.68 -4.87
CA GLY A 93 1.89 1.89 -3.67
C GLY A 93 3.39 1.84 -3.95
N ARG A 94 4.15 1.47 -2.92
CA ARG A 94 5.61 1.43 -2.99
C ARG A 94 6.17 0.08 -2.57
N ILE A 95 7.04 -0.46 -3.41
CA ILE A 95 7.93 -1.57 -3.08
C ILE A 95 9.30 -1.30 -3.71
N GLU A 96 10.36 -1.44 -2.92
CA GLU A 96 11.71 -1.30 -3.48
C GLU A 96 12.05 -2.48 -4.41
N ARG A 97 12.86 -2.23 -5.44
CA ARG A 97 13.26 -3.31 -6.38
C ARG A 97 13.99 -4.47 -5.69
N SER A 98 14.74 -4.18 -4.63
CA SER A 98 15.39 -5.19 -3.78
C SER A 98 14.35 -5.98 -2.98
N ALA A 99 13.41 -5.28 -2.34
CA ALA A 99 12.28 -5.87 -1.62
C ALA A 99 11.45 -6.81 -2.50
N ALA A 100 11.06 -6.36 -3.70
CA ALA A 100 10.31 -7.18 -4.66
C ALA A 100 11.04 -8.48 -5.02
N ARG A 101 12.37 -8.42 -5.21
CA ARG A 101 13.18 -9.61 -5.49
C ARG A 101 13.25 -10.56 -4.30
N ARG A 102 13.44 -10.04 -3.08
CA ARG A 102 13.45 -10.84 -1.86
C ARG A 102 12.10 -11.53 -1.64
N LEU A 103 11.01 -10.81 -1.88
CA LEU A 103 9.66 -11.36 -1.80
C LEU A 103 9.45 -12.57 -2.72
N LEU A 104 9.97 -12.49 -3.95
CA LEU A 104 9.92 -13.59 -4.92
C LEU A 104 10.86 -14.76 -4.59
N GLN A 105 11.88 -14.53 -3.76
CA GLN A 105 12.81 -15.56 -3.27
C GLN A 105 12.26 -16.29 -2.05
N GLY A 106 11.42 -15.62 -1.25
CA GLY A 106 10.92 -16.11 0.03
C GLY A 106 11.94 -16.01 1.15
N ASP A 107 11.65 -16.74 2.22
CA ASP A 107 12.40 -16.79 3.48
C ASP A 107 12.69 -15.41 4.06
N VAL A 108 11.69 -14.53 4.02
CA VAL A 108 11.87 -13.12 4.32
C VAL A 108 10.73 -12.53 5.14
N ARG A 109 11.08 -11.68 6.12
CA ARG A 109 10.11 -10.88 6.88
C ARG A 109 9.78 -9.59 6.14
N ILE A 110 8.50 -9.27 6.11
CA ILE A 110 7.97 -8.07 5.49
C ILE A 110 7.09 -7.31 6.47
N GLN A 111 7.07 -5.99 6.29
CA GLN A 111 6.07 -5.12 6.88
C GLN A 111 5.20 -4.57 5.76
N VAL A 112 3.90 -4.79 5.87
CA VAL A 112 2.91 -4.31 4.91
C VAL A 112 2.08 -3.21 5.56
N GLU A 113 1.93 -2.10 4.86
CA GLU A 113 1.03 -1.02 5.24
C GLU A 113 -0.02 -0.82 4.16
N ILE A 114 -1.28 -0.77 4.58
CA ILE A 114 -2.43 -0.58 3.70
C ILE A 114 -2.97 0.82 3.93
N TRP A 115 -2.95 1.63 2.89
CA TRP A 115 -3.32 3.03 2.95
C TRP A 115 -4.54 3.30 2.09
N ARG A 116 -5.37 4.27 2.50
CA ARG A 116 -6.45 4.85 1.73
C ARG A 116 -6.05 6.22 1.23
N GLY A 117 -5.86 6.34 -0.08
CA GLY A 117 -5.61 7.62 -0.74
C GLY A 117 -6.78 8.12 -1.57
N ALA A 118 -6.63 9.31 -2.15
CA ALA A 118 -7.64 9.93 -3.01
C ALA A 118 -7.98 9.07 -4.24
N ASP A 119 -7.00 8.34 -4.77
CA ASP A 119 -7.15 7.47 -5.95
C ASP A 119 -7.52 6.01 -5.58
N GLY A 120 -7.76 5.75 -4.30
CA GLY A 120 -8.15 4.45 -3.75
C GLY A 120 -7.09 3.85 -2.83
N ASP A 121 -7.38 2.62 -2.37
CA ASP A 121 -6.49 1.91 -1.45
C ASP A 121 -5.22 1.42 -2.17
N TYR A 122 -4.06 1.56 -1.52
CA TYR A 122 -2.74 1.13 -2.01
C TYR A 122 -1.90 0.49 -0.90
N ILE A 123 -0.80 -0.18 -1.27
CA ILE A 123 0.05 -0.91 -0.32
C ILE A 123 1.50 -0.50 -0.42
N ASN A 124 2.12 -0.23 0.73
CA ASN A 124 3.56 -0.13 0.85
C ASN A 124 4.13 -1.40 1.47
N ILE A 125 5.22 -1.91 0.90
CA ILE A 125 5.90 -3.12 1.36
C ILE A 125 7.35 -2.80 1.65
N ASN A 126 7.74 -3.01 2.90
CA ASN A 126 9.11 -2.95 3.37
C ASN A 126 9.57 -4.35 3.77
N VAL A 127 10.87 -4.59 3.70
CA VAL A 127 11.47 -5.89 3.97
C VAL A 127 12.60 -5.68 4.96
N ASP A 128 12.56 -6.41 6.07
CA ASP A 128 13.51 -6.29 7.18
C ASP A 128 14.81 -7.06 6.92
#